data_AF-A0A927U0H5-F1
#
_entry.id   AF-A0A927U0H5-F1
#
_cell.length_a   1.000
_cell.length_b   1.000
_cell.length_c   1.000
_cell.angle_alpha   90.00
_cell.angle_beta   90.00
_cell.angle_gamma   90.00
#
_symmetry.space_group_name_H-M   'P 1'
#
loop_
_entity.id
_entity.type
_entity.pdbx_description
1 polymer ?
#
loop_
_entity_poly.entity_id
_entity_poly.type
_entity_poly.pdbx_seq_one_letter_code
_entity_poly.pdbx_strand_id
1 'polypeptide(L)'
;MSTEYVDQLTEIAKTKVNGTYVLMYLDNDLIKTSISEDENSVPDSYIKRLSSEINISDFLYNIENIVIDSPEYPDERPIVRQLNVTPVKQEGPTCWAATCACIINYYENTSKTAQELARSIYGKDWKRESIWTEYVQLYHRNGLYPTLNGVLQFSKVKENINNGNPMHLLLEGHAVALIGYKEWKKSLNNNGDNKVLILMNPSMGGIRTVTLNKSGNFYYSGKDAWKYTGVF
;
A
#
# COMPACT_ATOMS: atom_id res chain seq x y z
N MET A 1 6.36 27.23 -11.40
CA MET A 1 6.31 26.24 -12.49
C MET A 1 7.26 25.11 -12.09
N SER A 2 6.84 23.87 -11.84
CA SER A 2 5.74 23.10 -12.43
C SER A 2 5.16 22.05 -11.45
N THR A 3 3.82 22.01 -11.40
CA THR A 3 2.89 20.84 -11.28
C THR A 3 3.12 19.82 -10.16
N GLU A 4 2.31 19.85 -9.10
CA GLU A 4 1.04 19.10 -8.98
C GLU A 4 1.19 17.58 -9.18
N TYR A 5 1.43 16.87 -8.08
CA TYR A 5 0.94 15.50 -7.91
C TYR A 5 -0.36 15.63 -7.13
N VAL A 6 -1.45 15.93 -7.84
CA VAL A 6 -2.80 15.84 -7.28
C VAL A 6 -3.13 14.36 -7.25
N ASP A 7 -3.11 13.76 -6.07
CA ASP A 7 -3.84 12.52 -5.81
C ASP A 7 -5.28 12.77 -6.32
N GLN A 8 -5.69 12.11 -7.41
CA GLN A 8 -7.04 12.26 -7.96
C GLN A 8 -8.05 11.58 -7.04
N LEU A 9 -8.35 12.23 -5.91
CA LEU A 9 -9.45 11.86 -5.05
C LEU A 9 -10.76 12.21 -5.77
N THR A 10 -11.60 11.21 -6.00
CA THR A 10 -12.96 11.45 -6.52
C THR A 10 -13.87 11.67 -5.32
N GLU A 11 -14.40 12.88 -5.14
CA GLU A 11 -15.44 13.14 -4.14
C GLU A 11 -16.71 12.37 -4.53
N ILE A 12 -17.22 11.52 -3.64
CA ILE A 12 -18.36 10.63 -3.88
C ILE A 12 -19.61 11.02 -3.09
N ALA A 13 -19.47 11.77 -1.99
CA ALA A 13 -20.61 12.25 -1.23
C ALA A 13 -20.22 13.35 -0.22
N LYS A 14 -21.17 14.24 0.06
CA LYS A 14 -21.06 15.28 1.09
C LYS A 14 -22.31 15.23 1.96
N THR A 15 -22.14 15.19 3.29
CA THR A 15 -23.26 15.25 4.24
C THR A 15 -22.95 16.16 5.41
N LYS A 16 -23.98 16.71 6.07
CA LYS A 16 -23.84 17.57 7.26
C LYS A 16 -24.28 16.79 8.50
N VAL A 17 -23.35 16.52 9.41
CA VAL A 17 -23.60 15.83 10.68
C VAL A 17 -23.27 16.79 11.82
N ASN A 18 -24.27 17.11 12.65
CA ASN A 18 -24.13 18.01 13.80
C ASN A 18 -23.41 19.35 13.48
N GLY A 19 -23.74 19.95 12.34
CA GLY A 19 -23.14 21.23 11.90
C GLY A 19 -21.84 21.10 11.11
N THR A 20 -21.26 19.90 11.03
CA THR A 20 -19.97 19.63 10.37
C THR A 20 -20.17 18.97 9.02
N TYR A 21 -19.47 19.42 7.97
CA TYR A 21 -19.51 18.77 6.66
C TYR A 21 -18.50 17.61 6.59
N VAL A 22 -19.01 16.43 6.26
CA VAL A 22 -18.21 15.23 5.99
C VAL A 22 -18.15 15.04 4.48
N LEU A 23 -16.95 15.09 3.94
CA LEU A 23 -16.63 14.79 2.55
C LEU A 23 -16.14 13.35 2.47
N MET A 24 -16.73 12.57 1.58
CA MET A 24 -16.29 11.21 1.28
C MET A 24 -15.57 11.21 -0.06
N TYR A 25 -14.37 10.64 -0.08
CA TYR A 25 -13.56 10.45 -1.27
C TYR A 25 -13.35 8.97 -1.55
N LEU A 26 -13.33 8.60 -2.83
CA LEU A 26 -12.83 7.30 -3.27
C LEU A 26 -11.34 7.44 -3.62
N ASP A 27 -10.51 6.63 -2.98
CA ASP A 27 -9.10 6.45 -3.30
C ASP A 27 -8.80 4.95 -3.43
N ASN A 28 -8.51 4.46 -4.64
CA ASN A 28 -8.15 3.06 -4.89
C ASN A 28 -9.12 2.05 -4.20
N ASP A 29 -10.42 2.21 -4.43
CA ASP A 29 -11.51 1.40 -3.86
C ASP A 29 -11.68 1.49 -2.32
N LEU A 30 -10.99 2.40 -1.64
CA LEU A 30 -11.21 2.73 -0.23
C LEU A 30 -11.99 4.04 -0.10
N ILE A 31 -13.08 4.01 0.68
CA ILE A 31 -13.80 5.21 1.09
C ILE A 31 -13.00 5.88 2.20
N LYS A 32 -12.56 7.12 1.97
CA LYS A 32 -11.97 8.00 2.98
C LYS A 32 -12.96 9.09 3.34
N THR A 33 -13.11 9.38 4.63
CA THR A 33 -13.84 10.54 5.12
C THR A 33 -12.86 11.64 5.48
N SER A 34 -13.15 12.88 5.07
CA SER A 34 -12.52 14.07 5.64
C SER A 34 -13.60 15.02 6.13
N ILE A 35 -13.22 15.84 7.10
CA ILE A 35 -14.05 16.92 7.61
C ILE A 35 -13.57 18.20 6.93
N SER A 36 -14.47 18.94 6.30
CA SER A 36 -14.19 20.29 5.82
C SER A 36 -15.06 21.27 6.59
N GLU A 37 -14.43 22.30 7.13
CA GLU A 37 -15.13 23.43 7.78
C GLU A 37 -15.55 24.51 6.78
N ASP A 38 -15.19 24.38 5.50
CA ASP A 38 -15.34 25.46 4.51
C ASP A 38 -16.52 25.21 3.55
N GLU A 39 -17.44 26.18 3.48
CA GLU A 39 -18.73 26.09 2.77
C GLU A 39 -18.61 26.24 1.24
N ASN A 40 -17.44 26.64 0.70
CA ASN A 40 -17.36 27.30 -0.61
C ASN A 40 -16.70 26.54 -1.77
N SER A 41 -16.93 25.25 -1.94
CA SER A 41 -16.64 24.62 -3.24
C SER A 41 -17.39 23.31 -3.42
N VAL A 42 -18.52 23.31 -4.15
CA VAL A 42 -18.93 22.32 -5.18
C VAL A 42 -20.26 22.82 -5.80
N PRO A 43 -20.43 22.86 -7.13
CA PRO A 43 -21.69 23.26 -7.76
C PRO A 43 -22.85 22.26 -7.54
N ASP A 44 -24.06 22.76 -7.27
CA ASP A 44 -25.29 21.98 -7.00
C ASP A 44 -25.64 20.92 -8.05
N SER A 45 -25.16 21.09 -9.29
CA SER A 45 -25.39 20.12 -10.38
C SER A 45 -24.71 18.77 -10.13
N TYR A 46 -23.68 18.71 -9.30
CA TYR A 46 -22.94 17.48 -8.99
C TYR A 46 -23.65 16.62 -7.92
N ILE A 47 -24.28 17.28 -6.93
CA ILE A 47 -25.02 16.62 -5.83
C ILE A 47 -26.23 15.84 -6.36
N LYS A 48 -26.91 16.38 -7.37
CA LYS A 48 -28.15 15.81 -7.92
C LYS A 48 -27.96 14.47 -8.63
N ARG A 49 -26.74 14.12 -9.04
CA ARG A 49 -26.41 12.86 -9.73
C ARG A 49 -26.17 11.69 -8.75
N LEU A 50 -25.75 11.99 -7.53
CA LEU A 50 -25.37 10.98 -6.52
C LEU A 50 -26.58 10.46 -5.71
N SER A 51 -27.63 11.27 -5.56
CA SER A 51 -28.83 10.90 -4.80
C SER A 51 -29.73 9.86 -5.48
N SER A 52 -29.50 9.54 -6.76
CA SER A 52 -30.30 8.55 -7.50
C SER A 52 -29.72 7.14 -7.50
N GLU A 53 -28.48 6.95 -7.06
CA GLU A 53 -27.77 5.66 -7.17
C GLU A 53 -27.41 5.04 -5.81
N ILE A 54 -27.55 5.77 -4.71
CA ILE A 54 -27.14 5.33 -3.37
C ILE A 54 -28.32 5.49 -2.41
N ASN A 55 -28.74 4.39 -1.77
CA ASN A 55 -29.77 4.42 -0.72
C ASN A 55 -29.16 4.96 0.58
N ILE A 56 -29.23 6.29 0.76
CA ILE A 56 -28.58 7.03 1.86
C ILE A 56 -29.05 6.55 3.25
N SER A 57 -30.27 6.03 3.37
CA SER A 57 -30.83 5.58 4.66
C SER A 57 -30.08 4.39 5.27
N ASP A 58 -29.61 3.46 4.44
CA ASP A 58 -28.86 2.28 4.91
C ASP A 58 -27.45 2.65 5.39
N PHE A 59 -26.95 3.81 4.94
CA PHE A 59 -25.63 4.32 5.32
C PHE A 59 -25.67 5.10 6.64
N LEU A 60 -26.71 5.91 6.86
CA LEU A 60 -26.85 6.74 8.07
C LEU A 60 -27.04 5.91 9.35
N TYR A 61 -27.71 4.75 9.28
CA TYR A 61 -27.90 3.86 10.43
C TYR A 61 -26.58 3.32 11.00
N ASN A 62 -25.52 3.23 10.19
CA ASN A 62 -24.21 2.78 10.64
C ASN A 62 -23.33 3.91 11.19
N ILE A 63 -23.62 5.19 10.92
CA ILE A 63 -22.78 6.31 11.34
C ILE A 63 -22.97 6.66 12.82
N GLU A 64 -24.17 6.48 13.38
CA GLU A 64 -24.43 6.77 14.80
C GLU A 64 -23.65 5.85 15.76
N ASN A 65 -23.11 4.73 15.26
CA ASN A 65 -22.31 3.78 16.04
C ASN A 65 -20.82 3.74 15.65
N ILE A 66 -20.38 4.58 14.72
CA ILE A 66 -18.95 4.74 14.43
C ILE A 66 -18.39 5.70 15.48
N VAL A 67 -17.73 5.13 16.49
CA VAL A 67 -16.70 5.86 17.24
C VAL A 67 -15.62 6.22 16.22
N ILE A 68 -15.67 7.44 15.70
CA ILE A 68 -14.56 8.02 14.94
C ILE A 68 -13.48 8.30 15.97
N ASP A 69 -12.66 7.29 16.24
CA ASP A 69 -11.33 7.51 16.79
C ASP A 69 -10.57 8.27 15.70
N SER A 70 -10.71 9.60 15.69
CA SER A 70 -9.86 10.48 14.92
C SER A 70 -8.56 10.54 15.71
N PRO A 71 -7.51 9.79 15.34
CA PRO A 71 -6.20 10.06 15.94
C PRO A 71 -5.89 11.53 15.67
N GLU A 72 -5.82 12.32 16.75
CA GLU A 72 -5.38 13.73 16.75
C GLU A 72 -3.93 13.81 16.25
N TYR A 73 -3.64 13.48 14.98
CA TYR A 73 -2.28 13.55 14.47
C TYR A 73 -1.80 14.99 14.68
N PRO A 74 -0.71 15.21 15.44
CA PRO A 74 -0.19 16.55 15.63
C PRO A 74 0.12 17.12 14.24
N ASP A 75 -0.03 18.44 14.05
CA ASP A 75 0.15 19.20 12.80
C ASP A 75 1.46 18.93 12.00
N GLU A 76 2.33 18.05 12.48
CA GLU A 76 3.54 17.60 11.82
C GLU A 76 3.22 16.55 10.74
N ARG A 77 3.40 16.96 9.48
CA ARG A 77 3.36 16.07 8.31
C ARG A 77 4.33 14.88 8.49
N PRO A 78 3.97 13.67 8.04
CA PRO A 78 4.88 12.53 8.11
C PRO A 78 6.11 12.75 7.22
N ILE A 79 7.22 12.17 7.63
CA ILE A 79 8.37 11.95 6.76
C ILE A 79 7.98 10.80 5.81
N VAL A 80 7.98 11.07 4.50
CA VAL A 80 7.62 10.09 3.48
C VAL A 80 8.80 9.85 2.55
N ARG A 81 9.11 8.57 2.30
CA ARG A 81 10.03 8.15 1.25
C ARG A 81 9.43 6.96 0.52
N GLN A 82 9.37 7.06 -0.81
CA GLN A 82 8.90 5.99 -1.68
C GLN A 82 9.82 5.91 -2.91
N LEU A 83 10.19 4.70 -3.27
CA LEU A 83 10.93 4.41 -4.48
C LEU A 83 9.99 4.44 -5.68
N ASN A 84 10.48 4.97 -6.81
CA ASN A 84 9.73 5.02 -8.05
C ASN A 84 9.76 3.64 -8.74
N VAL A 85 8.99 2.70 -8.20
CA VAL A 85 8.80 1.38 -8.81
C VAL A 85 7.56 1.37 -9.69
N THR A 86 7.56 0.55 -10.74
CA THR A 86 6.35 0.23 -11.48
C THR A 86 5.65 -0.97 -10.82
N PRO A 87 4.39 -0.85 -10.36
CA PRO A 87 3.64 -1.97 -9.83
C PRO A 87 3.43 -3.07 -10.87
N VAL A 88 3.46 -4.33 -10.45
CA VAL A 88 3.22 -5.49 -11.33
C VAL A 88 2.10 -6.33 -10.74
N LYS A 89 1.09 -6.64 -11.56
CA LYS A 89 -0.04 -7.48 -11.16
C LYS A 89 0.31 -8.97 -11.30
N GLN A 90 -0.10 -9.79 -10.34
CA GLN A 90 0.01 -11.24 -10.43
C GLN A 90 -1.08 -11.85 -11.31
N GLU A 91 -0.81 -13.06 -11.79
CA GLU A 91 -1.79 -13.93 -12.44
C GLU A 91 -1.87 -15.27 -11.72
N GLY A 92 -3.04 -15.61 -11.18
CA GLY A 92 -3.18 -16.81 -10.35
C GLY A 92 -2.28 -16.77 -9.11
N PRO A 93 -1.61 -17.88 -8.74
CA PRO A 93 -0.81 -17.97 -7.51
C PRO A 93 0.62 -17.40 -7.64
N THR A 94 0.83 -16.38 -8.50
CA THR A 94 2.16 -15.86 -8.86
C THR A 94 2.52 -14.54 -8.17
N CYS A 95 2.04 -14.32 -6.95
CA CYS A 95 2.39 -13.15 -6.14
C CYS A 95 3.91 -12.98 -5.99
N TRP A 96 4.63 -14.09 -5.86
CA TRP A 96 6.09 -14.16 -5.82
C TRP A 96 6.73 -13.61 -7.10
N ALA A 97 6.21 -13.96 -8.27
CA ALA A 97 6.75 -13.54 -9.56
C ALA A 97 6.48 -12.06 -9.84
N ALA A 98 5.29 -11.59 -9.48
CA ALA A 98 4.94 -10.16 -9.55
C ALA A 98 5.84 -9.31 -8.63
N THR A 99 6.11 -9.81 -7.42
CA THR A 99 7.05 -9.18 -6.47
C THR A 99 8.47 -9.14 -7.04
N CYS A 100 8.95 -10.25 -7.60
CA CYS A 100 10.26 -10.29 -8.26
C CYS A 100 10.32 -9.33 -9.45
N ALA A 101 9.29 -9.31 -10.30
CA ALA A 101 9.21 -8.44 -11.47
C ALA A 101 9.27 -6.97 -11.08
N CYS A 102 8.54 -6.53 -10.06
CA CYS A 102 8.60 -5.16 -9.57
C CYS A 102 10.02 -4.75 -9.16
N ILE A 103 10.73 -5.61 -8.42
CA ILE A 103 12.09 -5.33 -7.94
C ILE A 103 13.11 -5.38 -9.08
N ILE A 104 13.04 -6.40 -9.95
CA ILE A 104 13.94 -6.54 -11.11
C ILE A 104 13.76 -5.35 -12.07
N ASN A 105 12.51 -4.97 -12.36
CA ASN A 105 12.21 -3.83 -13.22
C ASN A 105 12.77 -2.52 -12.67
N TYR A 106 12.75 -2.34 -11.34
CA TYR A 106 13.34 -1.19 -10.69
C TYR A 106 14.86 -1.11 -10.89
N TYR A 107 15.59 -2.22 -10.71
CA TYR A 107 17.04 -2.23 -10.87
C TYR A 107 17.51 -2.23 -12.33
N GLU A 108 16.80 -2.93 -13.20
CA GLU A 108 17.21 -3.09 -14.61
C GLU A 108 16.55 -2.08 -15.56
N ASN A 109 15.66 -1.22 -15.06
CA ASN A 109 14.87 -0.30 -15.87
C ASN A 109 14.12 -1.02 -17.01
N THR A 110 13.41 -2.10 -16.66
CA THR A 110 12.62 -2.92 -17.59
C THR A 110 11.14 -2.96 -17.22
N SER A 111 10.31 -3.64 -18.03
CA SER A 111 8.86 -3.78 -17.81
C SER A 111 8.39 -5.24 -17.87
N LYS A 112 9.15 -6.16 -17.26
CA LYS A 112 8.82 -7.58 -17.20
C LYS A 112 7.53 -7.82 -16.41
N THR A 113 6.72 -8.76 -16.84
CA THR A 113 5.48 -9.19 -16.21
C THR A 113 5.71 -10.36 -15.26
N ALA A 114 4.76 -10.59 -14.34
CA ALA A 114 4.76 -11.78 -13.49
C ALA A 114 4.76 -13.08 -14.31
N GLN A 115 3.99 -13.12 -15.40
CA GLN A 115 3.90 -14.28 -16.29
C GLN A 115 5.24 -14.58 -16.98
N GLU A 116 5.93 -13.56 -17.52
CA GLU A 116 7.23 -13.76 -18.18
C GLU A 116 8.26 -14.36 -17.23
N LEU A 117 8.35 -13.82 -16.01
CA LEU A 117 9.28 -14.33 -15.01
C LEU A 117 8.90 -15.74 -14.54
N ALA A 118 7.63 -16.01 -14.28
CA ALA A 118 7.18 -17.34 -13.89
C ALA A 118 7.46 -18.40 -14.98
N ARG A 119 7.21 -18.06 -16.25
CA ARG A 119 7.53 -18.92 -17.40
C ARG A 119 9.02 -19.17 -17.58
N SER A 120 9.88 -18.22 -17.21
CA SER A 120 11.33 -18.40 -17.29
C SER A 120 11.89 -19.46 -16.33
N ILE A 121 11.11 -19.82 -15.29
CA ILE A 121 11.47 -20.87 -14.32
C ILE A 121 10.77 -22.17 -14.66
N TYR A 122 9.45 -22.12 -14.89
CA TYR A 122 8.60 -23.31 -14.94
C TYR A 122 8.04 -23.65 -16.33
N GLY A 123 8.35 -22.86 -17.35
CA GLY A 123 7.85 -23.07 -18.70
C GLY A 123 6.32 -23.06 -18.76
N LYS A 124 5.72 -24.18 -19.18
CA LYS A 124 4.26 -24.30 -19.32
C LYS A 124 3.53 -24.38 -17.97
N ASP A 125 4.20 -24.83 -16.92
CA ASP A 125 3.62 -25.06 -15.58
C ASP A 125 3.77 -23.84 -14.65
N TRP A 126 3.80 -22.64 -15.23
CA TRP A 126 4.14 -21.40 -14.53
C TRP A 126 3.09 -20.88 -13.56
N LYS A 127 1.82 -21.29 -13.68
CA LYS A 127 0.72 -20.87 -12.81
C LYS A 127 0.73 -21.62 -11.48
N ARG A 128 1.81 -21.45 -10.70
CA ARG A 128 2.02 -22.13 -9.43
C ARG A 128 2.69 -21.23 -8.39
N GLU A 129 2.56 -21.63 -7.14
CA GLU A 129 3.39 -21.12 -6.06
C GLU A 129 4.84 -21.57 -6.25
N SER A 130 5.73 -20.86 -5.57
CA SER A 130 7.17 -21.09 -5.63
C SER A 130 7.76 -20.86 -4.24
N ILE A 131 8.99 -21.32 -4.01
CA ILE A 131 9.70 -21.23 -2.74
C ILE A 131 10.91 -20.28 -2.84
N TRP A 132 11.41 -19.84 -1.68
CA TRP A 132 12.50 -18.86 -1.61
C TRP A 132 13.72 -19.19 -2.50
N THR A 133 14.12 -20.46 -2.57
CA THR A 133 15.28 -20.87 -3.37
C THR A 133 15.11 -20.58 -4.86
N GLU A 134 13.88 -20.60 -5.38
CA GLU A 134 13.59 -20.29 -6.78
C GLU A 134 13.53 -18.78 -7.03
N TYR A 135 13.04 -18.00 -6.05
CA TYR A 135 13.11 -16.53 -6.11
C TYR A 135 14.57 -16.08 -6.19
N VAL A 136 15.44 -16.67 -5.36
CA VAL A 136 16.87 -16.38 -5.34
C VAL A 136 17.52 -16.70 -6.69
N GLN A 137 17.20 -17.84 -7.30
CA GLN A 137 17.70 -18.16 -8.65
C GLN A 137 17.26 -17.12 -9.69
N LEU A 138 16.01 -16.66 -9.61
CA LEU A 138 15.51 -15.61 -10.49
C LEU A 138 16.27 -14.30 -10.28
N TYR A 139 16.49 -13.89 -9.04
CA TYR A 139 17.27 -12.69 -8.72
C TYR A 139 18.72 -12.81 -9.22
N HIS A 140 19.39 -13.94 -8.98
CA HIS A 140 20.77 -14.16 -9.42
C HIS A 140 20.91 -14.07 -10.94
N ARG A 141 19.93 -14.59 -11.71
CA ARG A 141 19.90 -14.46 -13.17
C ARG A 141 19.79 -13.01 -13.67
N ASN A 142 19.29 -12.11 -12.82
CA ASN A 142 19.15 -10.67 -13.07
C ASN A 142 20.22 -9.87 -12.29
N GLY A 143 21.31 -10.52 -11.88
CA GLY A 143 22.46 -9.85 -11.21
C GLY A 143 22.17 -9.34 -9.79
N LEU A 144 21.07 -9.77 -9.17
CA LEU A 144 20.66 -9.37 -7.83
C LEU A 144 20.90 -10.52 -6.84
N TYR A 145 21.44 -10.22 -5.65
CA TYR A 145 21.89 -11.24 -4.69
C TYR A 145 21.28 -11.03 -3.30
N PRO A 146 19.98 -11.31 -3.12
CA PRO A 146 19.32 -11.00 -1.86
C PRO A 146 19.80 -11.89 -0.72
N THR A 147 19.96 -11.29 0.46
CA THR A 147 20.11 -12.01 1.73
C THR A 147 18.74 -12.11 2.42
N LEU A 148 18.37 -13.33 2.82
CA LEU A 148 17.14 -13.58 3.58
C LEU A 148 17.36 -13.25 5.06
N ASN A 149 16.55 -12.34 5.56
CA ASN A 149 16.50 -11.94 6.96
C ASN A 149 15.11 -12.25 7.53
N GLY A 150 14.97 -12.24 8.86
CA GLY A 150 13.65 -12.22 9.50
C GLY A 150 12.94 -10.87 9.30
N VAL A 151 11.98 -10.59 10.18
CA VAL A 151 11.36 -9.26 10.29
C VAL A 151 12.43 -8.22 10.61
N LEU A 152 12.56 -7.20 9.77
CA LEU A 152 13.51 -6.11 9.98
C LEU A 152 12.93 -5.05 10.92
N GLN A 153 13.80 -4.46 11.74
CA GLN A 153 13.45 -3.25 12.46
C GLN A 153 13.17 -2.09 11.48
N PHE A 154 12.24 -1.21 11.83
CA PHE A 154 11.86 -0.08 10.98
C PHE A 154 13.04 0.84 10.62
N SER A 155 14.02 1.01 11.51
CA SER A 155 15.25 1.76 11.21
C SER A 155 16.03 1.18 10.04
N LYS A 156 16.15 -0.16 9.96
CA LYS A 156 16.80 -0.86 8.85
C LYS A 156 15.99 -0.79 7.56
N VAL A 157 14.66 -0.81 7.66
CA VAL A 157 13.78 -0.53 6.52
C VAL A 157 14.06 0.87 5.97
N LYS A 158 14.10 1.89 6.84
CA LYS A 158 14.39 3.27 6.42
C LYS A 158 15.76 3.38 5.75
N GLU A 159 16.79 2.77 6.35
CA GLU A 159 18.15 2.75 5.79
C GLU A 159 18.16 2.19 4.37
N ASN A 160 17.59 0.99 4.15
CA ASN A 160 17.53 0.37 2.82
C ASN A 160 16.76 1.23 1.81
N ILE A 161 15.58 1.72 2.17
CA ILE A 161 14.76 2.57 1.28
C ILE A 161 15.47 3.89 0.96
N ASN A 162 16.18 4.50 1.91
CA ASN A 162 16.95 5.72 1.66
C ASN A 162 18.14 5.47 0.74
N ASN A 163 18.73 4.27 0.80
CA ASN A 163 19.78 3.83 -0.11
C ASN A 163 19.27 3.41 -1.50
N GLY A 164 17.95 3.49 -1.75
CA GLY A 164 17.37 3.14 -3.04
C GLY A 164 17.03 1.67 -3.19
N ASN A 165 17.06 0.86 -2.12
CA ASN A 165 16.93 -0.58 -2.23
C ASN A 165 15.52 -1.03 -1.83
N PRO A 166 14.64 -1.42 -2.78
CA PRO A 166 13.39 -2.09 -2.43
C PRO A 166 13.70 -3.46 -1.81
N MET A 167 12.77 -4.00 -1.05
CA MET A 167 12.94 -5.30 -0.37
C MET A 167 11.81 -6.26 -0.74
N HIS A 168 12.13 -7.56 -0.79
CA HIS A 168 11.12 -8.60 -0.97
C HIS A 168 10.60 -9.02 0.40
N LEU A 169 9.31 -8.86 0.71
CA LEU A 169 8.73 -9.37 1.94
C LEU A 169 8.03 -10.71 1.69
N LEU A 170 8.39 -11.70 2.50
CA LEU A 170 7.68 -12.97 2.59
C LEU A 170 6.73 -12.93 3.76
N LEU A 171 5.45 -13.12 3.44
CA LEU A 171 4.35 -13.28 4.37
C LEU A 171 3.95 -14.76 4.41
N GLU A 172 3.11 -15.18 5.36
CA GLU A 172 2.76 -16.61 5.54
C GLU A 172 2.20 -17.29 4.28
N GLY A 173 1.44 -16.57 3.44
CA GLY A 173 0.89 -17.10 2.18
C GLY A 173 0.99 -16.12 1.02
N HIS A 174 1.88 -15.12 1.11
CA HIS A 174 1.94 -14.05 0.13
C HIS A 174 3.32 -13.42 0.05
N ALA A 175 3.61 -12.77 -1.07
CA ALA A 175 4.82 -11.99 -1.28
C ALA A 175 4.44 -10.59 -1.75
N VAL A 176 5.14 -9.58 -1.24
CA VAL A 176 4.96 -8.16 -1.62
C VAL A 176 6.32 -7.47 -1.70
N ALA A 177 6.44 -6.43 -2.53
CA ALA A 177 7.64 -5.60 -2.50
C ALA A 177 7.46 -4.46 -1.50
N LEU A 178 8.41 -4.26 -0.60
CA LEU A 178 8.50 -3.09 0.27
C LEU A 178 9.29 -1.99 -0.44
N ILE A 179 8.64 -0.86 -0.66
CA ILE A 179 9.11 0.18 -1.58
C ILE A 179 9.16 1.56 -0.94
N GLY A 180 8.74 1.69 0.31
CA GLY A 180 8.71 2.96 0.99
C GLY A 180 8.25 2.89 2.43
N TYR A 181 8.24 4.05 3.08
CA TYR A 181 7.76 4.21 4.44
C TYR A 181 7.13 5.59 4.65
N LYS A 182 6.29 5.70 5.68
CA LYS A 182 5.86 6.95 6.30
C LYS A 182 6.13 6.89 7.80
N GLU A 183 6.62 7.98 8.37
CA GLU A 183 6.87 8.08 9.81
C GLU A 183 6.44 9.44 10.37
N TRP A 184 5.69 9.44 11.47
CA TRP A 184 5.39 10.63 12.24
C TRP A 184 6.37 10.76 13.41
N LYS A 185 6.92 11.97 13.60
CA LYS A 185 7.91 12.26 14.66
C LYS A 185 7.35 12.04 16.07
N LYS A 186 6.07 12.33 16.28
CA LYS A 186 5.36 12.10 17.53
C LYS A 186 4.30 11.03 17.32
N SER A 187 4.37 9.99 18.13
CA SER A 187 3.30 9.01 18.28
C SER A 187 2.39 9.52 19.41
N LEU A 188 1.12 9.75 19.15
CA LEU A 188 0.15 10.15 20.20
C LEU A 188 -0.02 9.05 21.25
N ASN A 189 0.05 7.82 20.76
CA ASN A 189 -0.12 6.60 21.53
C ASN A 189 1.22 5.89 21.35
N ASN A 190 1.99 5.57 22.39
CA ASN A 190 3.33 4.94 22.31
C ASN A 190 3.32 3.50 21.72
N ASN A 191 2.54 3.26 20.67
CA ASN A 191 2.07 1.96 20.21
C ASN A 191 2.67 1.53 18.86
N GLY A 192 3.56 2.32 18.24
CA GLY A 192 4.13 2.02 16.92
C GLY A 192 3.26 2.45 15.73
N ASP A 193 2.07 2.96 16.00
CA ASP A 193 1.08 3.46 15.02
C ASP A 193 1.60 4.65 14.19
N ASN A 194 2.75 5.21 14.55
CA ASN A 194 3.43 6.27 13.82
C ASN A 194 4.34 5.76 12.69
N LYS A 195 4.36 4.46 12.39
CA LYS A 195 5.21 3.85 11.36
C LYS A 195 4.38 3.06 10.37
N VAL A 196 4.47 3.47 9.12
CA VAL A 196 3.73 2.87 8.01
C VAL A 196 4.73 2.40 6.95
N LEU A 197 4.52 1.19 6.44
CA LEU A 197 5.23 0.67 5.28
C LEU A 197 4.41 0.92 4.01
N ILE A 198 5.08 1.22 2.90
CA ILE A 198 4.49 1.35 1.58
C ILE A 198 4.92 0.14 0.75
N LEU A 199 3.93 -0.61 0.27
CA LEU A 199 4.09 -1.90 -0.38
C LEU A 199 3.57 -1.84 -1.82
N MET A 200 4.20 -2.59 -2.73
CA MET A 200 3.56 -3.02 -3.97
C MET A 200 2.73 -4.27 -3.68
N ASN A 201 1.42 -4.18 -3.92
CA ASN A 201 0.46 -5.27 -3.77
C ASN A 201 0.24 -5.97 -5.12
N PRO A 202 0.74 -7.21 -5.29
CA PRO A 202 0.66 -7.90 -6.57
C PRO A 202 -0.77 -8.32 -6.94
N SER A 203 -1.68 -8.51 -5.98
CA SER A 203 -3.08 -8.89 -6.28
C SER A 203 -3.82 -7.84 -7.12
N MET A 204 -3.54 -6.55 -6.85
CA MET A 204 -4.12 -5.43 -7.61
C MET A 204 -3.16 -4.85 -8.65
N GLY A 205 -1.85 -5.12 -8.54
CA GLY A 205 -0.84 -4.42 -9.32
C GLY A 205 -0.79 -2.94 -8.96
N GLY A 206 -0.82 -2.64 -7.66
CA GLY A 206 -0.96 -1.28 -7.14
C GLY A 206 -0.19 -1.08 -5.83
N ILE A 207 -0.32 0.10 -5.24
CA ILE A 207 0.35 0.45 -3.98
C ILE A 207 -0.61 0.27 -2.81
N ARG A 208 -0.10 -0.25 -1.70
CA ARG A 208 -0.83 -0.39 -0.44
C ARG A 208 0.04 0.05 0.73
N THR A 209 -0.58 0.62 1.76
CA THR A 209 0.11 0.92 3.02
C THR A 209 -0.32 -0.02 4.14
N VAL A 210 0.60 -0.31 5.05
CA VAL A 210 0.32 -1.06 6.28
C VAL A 210 0.95 -0.36 7.48
N THR A 211 0.23 -0.27 8.58
CA THR A 211 0.74 0.29 9.84
C THR A 211 1.41 -0.81 10.65
N LEU A 212 2.57 -0.52 11.22
CA LEU A 212 3.26 -1.44 12.10
C LEU A 212 2.60 -1.44 13.49
N ASN A 213 2.45 -2.62 14.06
CA ASN A 213 2.02 -2.79 15.45
C ASN A 213 3.18 -2.53 16.42
N LYS A 214 2.89 -2.65 17.73
CA LYS A 214 3.86 -2.49 18.83
C LYS A 214 5.12 -3.34 18.69
N SER A 215 5.01 -4.51 18.07
CA SER A 215 6.14 -5.43 17.87
C SER A 215 6.98 -5.08 16.63
N GLY A 216 6.63 -4.01 15.90
CA GLY A 216 7.28 -3.62 14.65
C GLY A 216 6.90 -4.51 13.46
N ASN A 217 5.79 -5.25 13.55
CA ASN A 217 5.30 -6.16 12.50
C ASN A 217 3.92 -5.70 11.99
N PHE A 218 3.36 -6.36 10.98
CA PHE A 218 2.01 -6.13 10.48
C PHE A 218 1.36 -7.44 10.03
N TYR A 219 0.03 -7.44 9.95
CA TYR A 219 -0.74 -8.51 9.32
C TYR A 219 -1.33 -8.01 8.01
N TYR A 220 -0.98 -8.67 6.93
CA TYR A 220 -1.55 -8.40 5.63
C TYR A 220 -2.86 -9.18 5.48
N SER A 221 -3.88 -8.54 4.90
CA SER A 221 -5.22 -9.13 4.75
C SER A 221 -5.88 -9.67 6.05
N GLY A 222 -5.34 -9.30 7.22
CA GLY A 222 -5.78 -9.76 8.54
C GLY A 222 -5.19 -11.09 9.01
N LYS A 223 -4.41 -11.79 8.17
CA LYS A 223 -3.85 -13.12 8.50
C LYS A 223 -2.39 -13.32 8.09
N ASP A 224 -1.92 -12.72 6.99
CA ASP A 224 -0.58 -13.00 6.47
C ASP A 224 0.44 -12.09 7.17
N ALA A 225 1.00 -12.58 8.27
CA ALA A 225 2.03 -11.86 9.01
C ALA A 225 3.34 -11.78 8.22
N TRP A 226 4.07 -10.67 8.36
CA TRP A 226 5.43 -10.57 7.82
C TRP A 226 6.39 -11.49 8.60
N LYS A 227 7.11 -12.33 7.85
CA LYS A 227 8.04 -13.35 8.38
C LYS A 227 9.48 -13.07 8.01
N TYR A 228 9.74 -12.84 6.72
CA TYR A 228 11.10 -12.70 6.21
C TYR A 228 11.23 -11.54 5.22
N THR A 229 12.47 -11.12 5.01
CA THR A 229 12.84 -10.04 4.12
C THR A 229 14.05 -10.40 3.29
N GLY A 230 13.92 -10.35 1.97
CA GLY A 230 15.03 -10.30 1.03
C GLY A 230 15.57 -8.88 0.92
N VAL A 231 16.82 -8.68 1.33
CA VAL A 231 17.57 -7.41 1.21
C VAL A 231 18.63 -7.58 0.14
N PHE A 232 18.70 -6.62 -0.79
CA PHE A 232 19.62 -6.61 -1.94
C PHE A 232 20.81 -5.68 -1.70
#